data_AF-A0A538IG89-F1
#
_entry.id   AF-A0A538IG89-F1
#
_cell.length_a   1.000
_cell.length_b   1.000
_cell.length_c   1.000
_cell.angle_alpha   90.00
_cell.angle_beta   90.00
_cell.angle_gamma   90.00
#
_symmetry.space_group_name_H-M   'P 1'
#
loop_
_entity.id
_entity.type
_entity.pdbx_description
1 polymer ?
#
loop_
_entity_poly.entity_id
_entity_poly.type
_entity_poly.pdbx_seq_one_letter_code
_entity_poly.pdbx_strand_id
1 'polypeptide(L)'
;MDAEKLASNLRSGDRRAIARLISLVEDEDPGIKDVVRALGPLAGNAYVIGITGSPGVGKSTLAAALVSAIRREDKKVSVLAVDPTSPFTG
;
A
#
# COMPACT_ATOMS: atom_id res chain seq x y z
N MET A 1 -18.83 -0.65 11.41
CA MET A 1 -17.76 0.24 10.95
C MET A 1 -18.37 1.22 9.96
N ASP A 2 -18.06 2.51 10.06
CA ASP A 2 -18.52 3.50 9.09
C ASP A 2 -17.55 3.53 7.90
N ALA A 3 -17.94 2.85 6.83
CA ALA A 3 -17.13 2.71 5.62
C ALA A 3 -16.92 4.06 4.90
N GLU A 4 -17.92 4.95 4.94
CA GLU A 4 -17.82 6.27 4.30
C GLU A 4 -16.84 7.18 5.04
N LYS A 5 -16.90 7.18 6.37
CA LYS A 5 -15.93 7.90 7.21
C LYS A 5 -14.52 7.37 7.01
N LEU A 6 -14.34 6.04 6.98
CA LEU A 6 -13.03 5.45 6.71
C LEU A 6 -12.51 5.83 5.31
N ALA A 7 -13.36 5.74 4.27
CA ALA A 7 -13.01 6.14 2.92
C ALA A 7 -12.64 7.63 2.81
N SER A 8 -13.33 8.50 3.54
CA SER A 8 -13.01 9.94 3.62
C SER A 8 -11.62 10.19 4.22
N ASN A 9 -11.31 9.52 5.33
CA ASN A 9 -10.01 9.64 5.98
C ASN A 9 -8.88 9.05 5.11
N LEU A 10 -9.15 7.99 4.36
CA LEU A 10 -8.21 7.46 3.38
C LEU A 10 -7.92 8.46 2.26
N ARG A 11 -8.94 9.19 1.78
CA ARG A 11 -8.77 10.25 0.76
C ARG A 11 -7.90 11.41 1.25
N SER A 12 -7.98 11.78 2.53
CA SER A 12 -7.14 12.83 3.09
C SER A 12 -5.69 12.40 3.35
N GLY A 13 -5.37 11.10 3.15
CA GLY A 13 -4.05 10.55 3.44
C GLY A 13 -3.79 10.32 4.92
N ASP A 14 -4.85 10.14 5.73
CA ASP A 14 -4.72 9.84 7.15
C ASP A 14 -3.97 8.51 7.35
N ARG A 15 -2.80 8.58 7.98
CA ARG A 15 -1.93 7.42 8.18
C ARG A 15 -2.58 6.34 9.05
N ARG A 16 -3.40 6.71 10.04
CA ARG A 16 -4.11 5.76 10.91
C ARG A 16 -5.23 5.07 10.14
N ALA A 17 -5.93 5.79 9.27
CA ALA A 17 -6.93 5.20 8.39
C ALA A 17 -6.31 4.20 7.42
N ILE A 18 -5.15 4.53 6.82
CA ILE A 18 -4.38 3.63 5.95
C ILE A 18 -3.95 2.37 6.71
N ALA A 19 -3.34 2.53 7.89
CA ALA A 19 -2.93 1.39 8.71
C ALA A 19 -4.13 0.50 9.07
N ARG A 20 -5.27 1.09 9.43
CA ARG A 20 -6.49 0.35 9.72
C ARG A 20 -7.00 -0.42 8.50
N LEU A 21 -6.96 0.18 7.30
CA LEU A 21 -7.35 -0.51 6.08
C LEU A 21 -6.46 -1.73 5.82
N ILE A 22 -5.15 -1.60 5.99
CA ILE A 22 -4.19 -2.71 5.82
C ILE A 22 -4.56 -3.85 6.79
N SER A 23 -4.76 -3.56 8.07
CA SER A 23 -5.16 -4.59 9.05
C SER A 23 -6.47 -5.27 8.68
N LEU A 24 -7.49 -4.53 8.23
CA LEU A 24 -8.77 -5.12 7.82
C LEU A 24 -8.63 -6.04 6.59
N VAL A 25 -7.72 -5.73 5.68
CA VAL A 25 -7.42 -6.58 4.52
C VAL A 25 -6.68 -7.85 4.97
N GLU A 26 -5.71 -7.71 5.87
CA GLU A 26 -4.94 -8.84 6.42
C GLU A 26 -5.80 -9.79 7.27
N ASP A 27 -6.76 -9.26 8.03
CA ASP A 27 -7.70 -10.01 8.88
C ASP A 27 -8.87 -10.64 8.09
N GLU A 28 -8.91 -10.47 6.76
CA GLU A 28 -10.03 -10.88 5.89
C GLU A 28 -11.41 -10.41 6.39
N ASP A 29 -11.48 -9.21 6.99
CA ASP A 29 -12.69 -8.72 7.65
C ASP A 29 -13.87 -8.64 6.66
N PRO A 30 -15.04 -9.26 6.95
CA PRO A 30 -16.19 -9.25 6.03
C PRO A 30 -16.67 -7.85 5.62
N GLY A 31 -16.47 -6.85 6.48
CA GLY A 31 -16.81 -5.44 6.27
C GLY A 31 -15.86 -4.70 5.33
N ILE A 32 -14.76 -5.32 4.88
CA ILE A 32 -13.82 -4.70 3.93
C ILE A 32 -14.45 -4.46 2.56
N LYS A 33 -15.44 -5.27 2.17
CA LYS A 33 -16.09 -5.21 0.85
C LYS A 33 -16.71 -3.84 0.56
N ASP A 34 -17.38 -3.26 1.55
CA ASP A 34 -18.04 -1.96 1.42
C ASP A 34 -17.02 -0.82 1.32
N VAL A 35 -15.93 -0.92 2.08
CA VAL A 35 -14.81 0.03 2.03
C VAL A 35 -14.12 -0.02 0.66
N VAL A 36 -13.81 -1.22 0.16
CA VAL A 36 -13.19 -1.39 -1.17
C VAL A 36 -14.11 -0.87 -2.27
N ARG A 37 -15.42 -1.12 -2.20
CA ARG A 37 -16.40 -0.56 -3.15
C ARG A 37 -16.38 0.97 -3.14
N ALA A 38 -16.29 1.61 -1.97
CA ALA A 38 -16.21 3.06 -1.85
C ALA A 38 -14.88 3.64 -2.38
N LEU A 39 -13.79 2.87 -2.32
CA LEU A 39 -12.46 3.29 -2.79
C LEU A 39 -12.22 2.99 -4.27
N GLY A 40 -12.90 1.99 -4.85
CA GLY A 40 -12.72 1.53 -6.23
C GLY A 40 -12.63 2.64 -7.28
N PRO A 41 -13.53 3.65 -7.28
CA PRO A 41 -13.48 4.75 -8.23
C PRO A 41 -12.21 5.63 -8.16
N LEU A 42 -11.44 5.55 -7.07
CA LEU A 42 -10.24 6.34 -6.84
C LEU A 42 -8.95 5.61 -7.24
N ALA A 43 -9.01 4.29 -7.44
CA ALA A 43 -7.88 3.46 -7.79
C ALA A 43 -7.41 3.69 -9.25
N GLY A 44 -6.21 3.22 -9.59
CA GLY A 44 -5.67 3.26 -10.96
C GLY A 44 -4.96 4.56 -11.36
N ASN A 45 -4.97 5.58 -10.50
CA ASN A 45 -4.34 6.88 -10.78
C ASN A 45 -2.85 6.96 -10.36
N ALA A 46 -2.25 5.85 -9.96
CA ALA A 46 -0.86 5.78 -9.50
C ALA A 46 0.02 5.01 -10.50
N TYR A 47 1.25 5.48 -10.68
CA TYR A 47 2.27 4.73 -11.43
C TYR A 47 2.81 3.60 -10.55
N VAL A 48 2.79 2.36 -11.06
CA VAL A 48 3.22 1.16 -10.32
C VAL A 48 4.50 0.60 -10.94
N ILE A 49 5.54 0.46 -10.13
CA ILE A 49 6.85 -0.05 -10.54
C ILE A 49 7.15 -1.33 -9.77
N GLY A 50 7.35 -2.43 -10.49
CA GLY A 50 7.89 -3.67 -9.93
C GLY A 50 9.41 -3.65 -9.90
N ILE A 51 10.01 -3.89 -8.73
CA ILE A 51 11.47 -4.02 -8.58
C ILE A 51 11.79 -5.46 -8.16
N THR A 52 12.54 -6.18 -8.99
CA THR A 52 12.95 -7.57 -8.76
C THR A 52 14.44 -7.76 -9.01
N GLY A 53 14.98 -8.92 -8.62
CA GLY A 53 16.39 -9.27 -8.77
C GLY A 53 16.88 -10.19 -7.66
N SER A 54 18.03 -10.83 -7.87
CA SER A 54 18.63 -11.79 -6.95
C SER A 54 18.92 -11.19 -5.55
N PRO A 55 19.05 -12.02 -4.50
CA PRO A 55 19.55 -11.57 -3.20
C PRO A 55 20.90 -10.83 -3.34
N GLY A 56 21.09 -9.75 -2.59
CA GLY A 56 22.35 -8.99 -2.60
C GLY A 56 22.59 -8.04 -3.80
N VAL A 57 21.76 -8.05 -4.85
CA VAL A 57 21.96 -7.20 -6.06
C VAL A 57 21.75 -5.69 -5.82
N GLY A 58 21.43 -5.27 -4.59
CA GLY A 58 21.23 -3.86 -4.25
C GLY A 58 19.82 -3.30 -4.50
N LYS A 59 18.79 -4.17 -4.60
CA LYS A 59 17.38 -3.74 -4.78
C LYS A 59 16.94 -2.68 -3.78
N SER A 60 17.25 -2.86 -2.50
CA SER A 60 16.87 -1.92 -1.44
C SER A 60 17.57 -0.58 -1.59
N THR A 61 18.83 -0.57 -2.03
CA THR A 61 19.58 0.65 -2.34
C THR A 61 18.94 1.39 -3.51
N LEU A 62 18.58 0.68 -4.58
CA LEU A 62 17.88 1.26 -5.73
C LEU A 62 16.51 1.82 -5.34
N ALA A 63 15.72 1.06 -4.58
CA ALA A 63 14.40 1.48 -4.11
C ALA A 63 14.49 2.74 -3.24
N ALA A 64 15.48 2.81 -2.33
CA ALA A 64 15.71 3.99 -1.50
C ALA A 64 16.10 5.21 -2.34
N ALA A 65 16.99 5.05 -3.33
CA ALA A 65 17.37 6.12 -4.25
C ALA A 65 16.19 6.62 -5.08
N LEU A 66 15.36 5.70 -5.60
CA LEU A 66 14.16 6.04 -6.37
C LEU A 66 13.14 6.80 -5.52
N VAL A 67 12.86 6.34 -4.30
CA VAL A 67 11.98 7.04 -3.35
C VAL A 67 12.50 8.45 -3.07
N SER A 68 13.81 8.60 -2.83
CA SER A 68 14.43 9.91 -2.60
C SER A 68 14.25 10.85 -3.79
N ALA A 69 14.48 10.36 -5.02
CA ALA A 69 14.29 11.12 -6.24
C ALA A 69 12.82 11.56 -6.44
N ILE A 70 11.86 10.65 -6.28
CA ILE A 70 10.43 10.96 -6.43
C ILE A 70 9.97 11.99 -5.39
N ARG A 71 10.42 11.86 -4.13
CA ARG A 71 10.08 12.83 -3.08
C ARG A 71 10.67 14.22 -3.32
N ARG A 72 11.81 14.32 -4.00
CA ARG A 72 12.39 15.62 -4.42
C ARG A 72 11.52 16.34 -5.46
N GLU A 73 10.67 15.62 -6.17
CA GLU A 73 9.68 16.20 -7.09
C GLU A 73 8.34 16.53 -6.41
N ASP A 74 8.31 16.53 -5.07
CA ASP A 74 7.09 16.76 -4.25
C ASP A 74 5.95 15.77 -4.55
N LYS A 75 6.30 14.57 -5.04
CA LYS A 75 5.34 13.50 -5.31
C LYS A 75 5.19 12.58 -4.10
N LYS A 76 3.98 12.03 -3.95
CA LYS A 76 3.68 10.97 -2.99
C LYS A 76 4.20 9.62 -3.51
N VAL A 77 4.86 8.85 -2.65
CA VAL A 77 5.39 7.52 -2.97
C VAL A 77 5.07 6.55 -1.83
N SER A 78 4.72 5.32 -2.20
CA SER A 78 4.50 4.21 -1.29
C SER A 78 5.36 3.04 -1.72
N VAL A 79 5.87 2.27 -0.75
CA VAL A 79 6.66 1.06 -1.01
C VAL A 79 5.89 -0.11 -0.41
N LEU A 80 5.56 -1.09 -1.25
CA LEU A 80 4.98 -2.36 -0.84
C LEU A 80 6.02 -3.46 -1.04
N ALA A 81 6.46 -4.08 0.05
CA ALA A 81 7.32 -5.24 -0.01
C ALA A 81 6.46 -6.50 -0.18
N VAL A 82 6.77 -7.31 -1.18
CA VAL A 82 6.14 -8.62 -1.39
C VAL A 82 7.22 -9.67 -1.11
N ASP A 83 7.06 -10.40 -0.02
CA ASP A 83 7.93 -11.53 0.33
C ASP A 83 7.16 -12.84 0.09
N PRO A 84 7.51 -13.63 -0.94
CA PRO A 84 6.85 -14.91 -1.19
C PRO A 84 7.18 -15.96 -0.13
N THR A 85 8.18 -15.72 0.73
CA THR A 85 8.56 -16.61 1.83
C THR A 85 7.88 -16.21 3.15
N SER A 86 6.61 -16.59 3.28
CA SER A 86 5.99 -16.85 4.58
C SER A 86 5.61 -18.33 4.62
N PRO A 87 6.22 -19.16 5.49
CA PRO A 87 5.80 -20.53 5.60
C PRO A 87 4.40 -20.54 6.22
N PHE A 88 3.41 -21.00 5.46
CA PHE A 88 2.26 -21.64 6.07
C PHE A 88 2.80 -22.85 6.85
N THR A 89 3.19 -22.65 8.11
CA THR A 89 3.30 -23.73 9.08
C THR A 89 1.86 -24.06 9.48
N GLY A 90 1.34 -25.14 8.91
CA GLY A 90 0.15 -25.81 9.43
C GLY A 90 0.40 -26.44 10.79
#